data_AF-A0A914Q4V2-F1
#
_entry.id   AF-A0A914Q4V2-F1
#
_cell.length_a   1.000
_cell.length_b   1.000
_cell.length_c   1.000
_cell.angle_alpha   90.00
_cell.angle_beta   90.00
_cell.angle_gamma   90.00
#
_symmetry.space_group_name_H-M   'P 1'
#
loop_
_entity.id
_entity.type
_entity.pdbx_description
1 polymer ?
#
loop_
_entity_poly.entity_id
_entity_poly.type
_entity_poly.pdbx_seq_one_letter_code
_entity_poly.pdbx_strand_id
1 'polypeptide(L)'
;MADCFAAYAVKMPDATARDSIASAKPGFEQIGRLYRQFAKDVQENVTSKLSAFLQSDYKKMTEEVSKLNRARTSYDNAADLYRRKPNDAEAEQRKNTAEAAHEAQITATKECLAALEGFWDMMAECITKFDEILFKLIGDEKEEIELRF
;
A
#
# COMPACT_ATOMS: atom_id res chain seq x y z
N MET A 1 10.32 14.39 -23.68
CA MET A 1 11.51 13.80 -24.33
C MET A 1 11.40 13.86 -25.86
N ALA A 2 10.34 13.32 -26.47
CA ALA A 2 10.09 13.40 -27.92
C ALA A 2 10.13 14.85 -28.49
N ASP A 3 9.53 15.82 -27.81
CA ASP A 3 9.54 17.22 -28.24
C ASP A 3 10.93 17.87 -28.22
N CYS A 4 11.80 17.45 -27.29
CA CYS A 4 13.17 17.96 -27.19
C CYS A 4 14.01 17.50 -28.38
N PHE A 5 13.85 16.23 -28.79
CA PHE A 5 14.52 15.67 -29.97
C PHE A 5 14.02 16.30 -31.26
N ALA A 6 12.71 16.52 -31.38
CA ALA A 6 12.12 17.20 -32.53
C ALA A 6 12.60 18.64 -32.67
N ALA A 7 12.65 19.39 -31.56
CA ALA A 7 13.16 20.77 -31.55
C ALA A 7 14.66 20.86 -31.87
N TYR A 8 15.43 19.82 -31.54
CA TYR A 8 16.85 19.73 -31.87
C TYR A 8 17.07 19.38 -33.35
N ALA A 9 16.28 18.45 -33.91
CA ALA A 9 16.36 18.04 -35.32
C ALA A 9 16.18 19.22 -36.29
N VAL A 10 15.27 20.14 -36.00
CA VAL A 10 15.03 21.36 -36.82
C VAL A 10 16.28 22.23 -36.96
N LYS A 11 17.21 22.17 -36.00
CA LYS A 11 18.45 22.94 -36.00
C LYS A 11 19.62 22.21 -36.66
N MET A 12 19.44 20.96 -37.08
CA MET A 12 20.51 20.17 -37.70
C MET A 12 20.70 20.55 -39.17
N PRO A 13 21.93 20.86 -39.60
CA PRO A 13 22.22 21.15 -41.00
C PRO A 13 22.16 19.89 -41.89
N ASP A 14 22.42 18.70 -41.32
CA ASP A 14 22.33 17.42 -42.02
C ASP A 14 20.86 16.97 -42.14
N ALA A 15 20.37 16.90 -43.38
CA ALA A 15 19.02 16.46 -43.69
C ALA A 15 18.76 14.99 -43.32
N THR A 16 19.77 14.12 -43.48
CA THR A 16 19.65 12.68 -43.18
C THR A 16 19.50 12.44 -41.69
N ALA A 17 20.30 13.16 -40.88
CA ALA A 17 20.20 13.10 -39.42
C ALA A 17 18.87 13.68 -38.93
N ARG A 18 18.41 14.79 -39.53
CA ARG A 18 17.12 15.41 -39.24
C ARG A 18 15.95 14.48 -39.51
N ASP A 19 15.95 13.82 -40.66
CA ASP A 19 14.86 12.92 -41.08
C ASP A 19 14.84 11.63 -40.24
N SER A 20 16.02 11.14 -39.85
CA SER A 20 16.15 10.01 -38.90
C SER A 20 15.55 10.35 -37.52
N ILE A 21 15.79 11.56 -36.99
CA ILE A 21 15.21 11.96 -35.69
C ILE A 21 13.70 12.22 -35.82
N ALA A 22 13.26 12.82 -36.92
CA ALA A 22 11.85 13.06 -37.19
C ALA A 22 11.05 11.75 -37.28
N SER A 23 11.62 10.71 -37.90
CA SER A 23 11.01 9.37 -38.00
C SER A 23 11.00 8.60 -36.68
N ALA A 24 11.92 8.88 -35.76
CA ALA A 24 11.95 8.29 -34.41
C ALA A 24 10.93 8.92 -33.43
N LYS A 25 10.50 10.18 -33.69
CA LYS A 25 9.58 10.91 -32.79
C LYS A 25 8.30 10.14 -32.44
N PRO A 26 7.55 9.56 -33.41
CA PRO A 26 6.34 8.80 -33.10
C PRO A 26 6.58 7.61 -32.18
N GLY A 27 7.73 6.94 -32.28
CA GLY A 27 8.11 5.84 -31.38
C GLY A 27 8.28 6.32 -29.94
N PHE A 28 9.00 7.43 -29.72
CA PHE A 28 9.14 8.02 -28.38
C PHE A 28 7.82 8.52 -27.81
N GLU A 29 6.92 9.06 -28.64
CA GLU A 29 5.58 9.45 -28.19
C GLU A 29 4.74 8.23 -27.77
N GLN A 30 4.83 7.13 -28.52
CA GLN A 30 4.12 5.89 -28.23
C GLN A 30 4.65 5.24 -26.96
N ILE A 31 5.97 5.10 -26.80
CA ILE A 31 6.61 4.65 -25.56
C ILE A 31 6.14 5.53 -24.39
N GLY A 32 6.15 6.86 -24.55
CA GLY A 32 5.64 7.78 -23.53
C GLY A 32 4.16 7.62 -23.21
N ARG A 33 3.33 7.09 -24.12
CA ARG A 33 1.93 6.71 -23.83
C ARG A 33 1.87 5.40 -23.04
N LEU A 34 2.65 4.39 -23.40
CA LEU A 34 2.72 3.11 -22.69
C LEU A 34 3.09 3.31 -21.21
N TYR A 35 4.13 4.10 -20.92
CA TYR A 35 4.53 4.39 -19.53
C TYR A 35 3.47 5.17 -18.74
N ARG A 36 2.72 6.08 -19.38
CA ARG A 36 1.60 6.78 -18.73
C ARG A 36 0.44 5.82 -18.42
N GLN A 37 0.14 4.90 -19.34
CA GLN A 37 -0.87 3.88 -19.14
C GLN A 37 -0.45 2.90 -18.03
N PHE A 38 0.79 2.43 -18.04
CA PHE A 38 1.38 1.64 -16.96
C PHE A 38 1.21 2.31 -15.60
N ALA A 39 1.59 3.59 -15.47
CA ALA A 39 1.46 4.32 -14.21
C ALA A 39 0.01 4.40 -13.73
N LYS A 40 -0.93 4.64 -14.65
CA LYS A 40 -2.36 4.65 -14.36
C LYS A 40 -2.86 3.28 -13.90
N ASP A 41 -2.51 2.22 -14.60
CA ASP A 41 -2.96 0.86 -14.29
C ASP A 41 -2.40 0.38 -12.96
N VAL A 42 -1.12 0.63 -12.67
CA VAL A 42 -0.53 0.38 -11.34
C VAL A 42 -1.24 1.19 -10.27
N GLN A 43 -1.55 2.46 -10.55
CA GLN A 43 -2.25 3.30 -9.59
C GLN A 43 -3.60 2.70 -9.21
N GLU A 44 -4.44 2.42 -10.20
CA GLU A 44 -5.82 1.96 -10.03
C GLU A 44 -5.91 0.53 -9.43
N ASN A 45 -5.02 -0.37 -9.86
CA ASN A 45 -5.15 -1.79 -9.53
C ASN A 45 -4.31 -2.23 -8.32
N VAL A 46 -3.23 -1.50 -8.02
CA VAL A 46 -2.28 -1.87 -6.96
C VAL A 46 -2.28 -0.82 -5.87
N THR A 47 -1.88 0.42 -6.18
CA THR A 47 -1.63 1.42 -5.14
C THR A 47 -2.90 1.86 -4.42
N SER A 48 -4.03 2.01 -5.14
CA SER A 48 -5.31 2.38 -4.56
C SER A 48 -5.82 1.34 -3.56
N LYS A 49 -5.70 0.04 -3.89
CA LYS A 49 -6.10 -1.05 -2.98
C LYS A 49 -5.27 -1.04 -1.71
N LEU A 50 -3.94 -1.00 -1.84
CA LEU A 50 -3.03 -0.96 -0.68
C LEU A 50 -3.23 0.30 0.17
N SER A 51 -3.46 1.44 -0.48
CA SER A 51 -3.72 2.71 0.23
C SER A 51 -5.03 2.65 1.02
N ALA A 52 -6.09 2.09 0.45
CA ALA A 52 -7.37 1.92 1.14
C ALA A 52 -7.22 1.04 2.40
N PHE A 53 -6.48 -0.06 2.30
CA PHE A 53 -6.18 -0.93 3.44
C PHE A 53 -5.42 -0.18 4.54
N LEU A 54 -4.36 0.56 4.18
CA LEU A 54 -3.56 1.31 5.14
C LEU A 54 -4.37 2.41 5.86
N GLN A 55 -5.27 3.07 5.13
CA GLN A 55 -6.06 4.19 5.67
C GLN A 55 -7.25 3.73 6.51
N SER A 56 -7.81 2.54 6.25
CA SER A 56 -8.93 1.99 7.02
C SER A 56 -8.44 0.96 8.04
N ASP A 57 -8.08 -0.22 7.57
CA ASP A 57 -8.06 -1.42 8.39
C ASP A 57 -6.81 -1.47 9.26
N TYR A 58 -5.65 -1.12 8.69
CA TYR A 58 -4.42 -0.98 9.46
C TYR A 58 -4.53 0.06 10.57
N LYS A 59 -5.19 1.18 10.29
CA LYS A 59 -5.44 2.23 11.30
C LYS A 59 -6.31 1.72 12.44
N LYS A 60 -7.42 1.04 12.12
CA LYS A 60 -8.31 0.42 13.13
C LYS A 60 -7.56 -0.59 13.99
N MET A 61 -6.76 -1.47 13.39
CA MET A 61 -5.94 -2.45 14.11
C MET A 61 -4.97 -1.78 15.08
N THR A 62 -4.31 -0.71 14.64
CA THR A 62 -3.40 0.07 15.48
C THR A 62 -4.13 0.70 16.68
N GLU A 63 -5.33 1.23 16.45
CA GLU A 63 -6.17 1.79 17.51
C GLU A 63 -6.63 0.72 18.51
N GLU A 64 -7.05 -0.46 18.05
CA GLU A 64 -7.45 -1.57 18.92
C GLU A 64 -6.28 -2.09 19.76
N VAL A 65 -5.09 -2.24 19.19
CA VAL A 65 -3.88 -2.60 19.96
C VAL A 65 -3.55 -1.54 21.02
N SER A 66 -3.74 -0.26 20.71
CA SER A 66 -3.57 0.83 21.69
C SER A 66 -4.57 0.74 22.84
N LYS A 67 -5.85 0.45 22.54
CA LYS A 67 -6.89 0.23 23.57
C LYS A 67 -6.56 -0.98 24.44
N LEU A 68 -6.11 -2.09 23.85
CA LEU A 68 -5.67 -3.28 24.58
C LEU A 68 -4.53 -2.96 25.56
N ASN A 69 -3.52 -2.23 25.12
CA ASN A 69 -2.40 -1.84 25.98
C ASN A 69 -2.85 -0.95 27.16
N ARG A 70 -3.82 -0.05 26.93
CA ARG A 70 -4.41 0.76 28.01
C ARG A 70 -5.20 -0.11 28.98
N ALA A 71 -6.03 -1.01 28.48
CA ALA A 71 -6.80 -1.94 29.31
C ALA A 71 -5.88 -2.85 30.15
N ARG A 72 -4.79 -3.35 29.56
CA ARG A 72 -3.75 -4.11 30.26
C ARG A 72 -3.13 -3.29 31.40
N THR A 73 -2.72 -2.06 31.11
CA THR A 73 -2.14 -1.16 32.11
C THR A 73 -3.12 -0.89 33.26
N SER A 74 -4.40 -0.67 32.96
CA SER A 74 -5.44 -0.51 33.98
C SER A 74 -5.63 -1.76 34.83
N TYR A 75 -5.61 -2.95 34.22
CA TYR A 75 -5.70 -4.21 34.92
C TYR A 75 -4.48 -4.44 35.83
N ASP A 76 -3.26 -4.25 35.33
CA ASP A 76 -2.02 -4.41 36.09
C ASP A 76 -2.03 -3.51 37.35
N ASN A 77 -2.43 -2.25 37.19
CA ASN A 77 -2.55 -1.31 38.30
C ASN A 77 -3.60 -1.73 39.34
N ALA A 78 -4.75 -2.23 38.89
CA ALA A 78 -5.82 -2.70 39.79
C ALA A 78 -5.42 -3.99 40.52
N ALA A 79 -4.73 -4.90 39.84
CA ALA A 79 -4.19 -6.13 40.42
C ALA A 79 -3.13 -5.83 41.48
N ASP A 80 -2.25 -4.87 41.24
CA ASP A 80 -1.24 -4.46 42.22
C ASP A 80 -1.88 -3.76 43.45
N LEU A 81 -2.94 -2.97 43.26
CA LEU A 81 -3.70 -2.39 44.37
C LEU A 81 -4.34 -3.50 45.22
N TYR A 82 -4.98 -4.48 44.59
CA TYR A 82 -5.58 -5.62 45.28
C TYR A 82 -4.52 -6.45 46.04
N ARG A 83 -3.35 -6.71 45.45
CA ARG A 83 -2.24 -7.39 46.14
C ARG A 83 -1.79 -6.67 47.40
N ARG A 84 -1.78 -5.33 47.38
CA ARG A 84 -1.41 -4.50 48.55
C ARG A 84 -2.53 -4.45 49.60
N LYS A 85 -3.78 -4.63 49.20
CA LYS A 85 -4.97 -4.56 50.06
C LYS A 85 -5.97 -5.69 49.74
N PRO A 86 -5.63 -6.95 50.04
CA PRO A 86 -6.41 -8.10 49.56
C PRO A 86 -7.78 -8.25 50.25
N ASN A 87 -7.98 -7.66 51.43
CA ASN A 87 -9.25 -7.70 52.15
C ASN A 87 -10.12 -6.45 51.90
N ASP A 88 -9.69 -5.56 51.00
CA ASP A 88 -10.43 -4.34 50.65
C ASP A 88 -11.40 -4.67 49.50
N ALA A 89 -12.69 -4.69 49.82
CA ALA A 89 -13.76 -5.00 48.87
C ALA A 89 -13.77 -4.03 47.66
N GLU A 90 -13.34 -2.78 47.84
CA GLU A 90 -13.24 -1.82 46.74
C GLU A 90 -12.06 -2.18 45.81
N ALA A 91 -10.94 -2.64 46.37
CA ALA A 91 -9.78 -3.08 45.59
C ALA A 91 -10.10 -4.35 44.79
N GLU A 92 -10.83 -5.30 45.39
CA GLU A 92 -11.31 -6.51 44.70
C GLU A 92 -12.27 -6.17 43.56
N GLN A 93 -13.27 -5.32 43.80
CA GLN A 93 -14.23 -4.89 42.78
C GLN A 93 -13.54 -4.19 41.61
N ARG A 94 -12.57 -3.31 41.89
CA ARG A 94 -11.78 -2.61 40.85
C ARG A 94 -10.96 -3.59 40.01
N LYS A 95 -10.33 -4.59 40.64
CA LYS A 95 -9.59 -5.64 39.94
C LYS A 95 -10.52 -6.41 38.99
N ASN A 96 -11.65 -6.91 39.50
CA ASN A 96 -12.58 -7.71 38.71
C ASN A 96 -13.17 -6.92 37.53
N THR A 97 -13.47 -5.62 37.73
CA THR A 97 -13.95 -4.75 36.66
C THR A 97 -12.89 -4.53 35.58
N ALA A 98 -11.64 -4.28 35.98
CA ALA A 98 -10.54 -4.06 35.05
C ALA A 98 -10.15 -5.35 34.29
N GLU A 99 -10.24 -6.50 34.95
CA GLU A 99 -10.03 -7.83 34.35
C GLU A 99 -11.05 -8.11 33.25
N ALA A 100 -12.35 -7.93 33.56
CA ALA A 100 -13.42 -8.10 32.58
C ALA A 100 -13.27 -7.14 31.38
N ALA A 101 -12.89 -5.88 31.62
CA ALA A 101 -12.64 -4.92 30.55
C ALA A 101 -11.44 -5.32 29.67
N HIS A 102 -10.37 -5.84 30.28
CA HIS A 102 -9.21 -6.33 29.55
C HIS A 102 -9.53 -7.58 28.70
N GLU A 103 -10.28 -8.54 29.24
CA GLU A 103 -10.72 -9.73 28.49
C GLU A 103 -11.65 -9.39 27.32
N ALA A 104 -12.60 -8.47 27.55
CA ALA A 104 -13.47 -7.96 26.48
C ALA A 104 -12.65 -7.30 25.36
N GLN A 105 -11.65 -6.49 25.74
CA GLN A 105 -10.78 -5.81 24.79
C GLN A 105 -9.85 -6.79 24.05
N ILE A 106 -9.37 -7.87 24.69
CA ILE A 106 -8.62 -8.94 24.00
C ILE A 106 -9.48 -9.55 22.89
N THR A 107 -10.76 -9.83 23.19
CA THR A 107 -11.69 -10.44 22.22
C THR A 107 -11.92 -9.50 21.04
N ALA A 108 -12.23 -8.22 21.30
CA ALA A 108 -12.42 -7.22 20.26
C ALA A 108 -11.16 -7.02 19.39
N THR A 109 -9.97 -7.00 20.01
CA THR A 109 -8.71 -6.88 19.27
C THR A 109 -8.44 -8.13 18.42
N LYS A 110 -8.73 -9.34 18.91
CA LYS A 110 -8.61 -10.57 18.11
C LYS A 110 -9.51 -10.57 16.89
N GLU A 111 -10.77 -10.19 17.05
CA GLU A 111 -11.73 -10.07 15.94
C GLU A 111 -11.25 -9.05 14.90
N CYS A 112 -10.72 -7.90 15.35
CA CYS A 112 -10.17 -6.90 14.45
C CYS A 112 -8.92 -7.41 13.71
N LEU A 113 -8.03 -8.14 14.38
CA LEU A 113 -6.82 -8.70 13.78
C LEU A 113 -7.10 -9.89 12.86
N ALA A 114 -8.24 -10.57 12.98
CA ALA A 114 -8.63 -11.62 12.03
C ALA A 114 -8.74 -11.09 10.59
N ALA A 115 -9.01 -9.78 10.41
CA ALA A 115 -8.98 -9.16 9.09
C ALA A 115 -7.57 -9.14 8.43
N LEU A 116 -6.49 -9.43 9.17
CA LEU A 116 -5.15 -9.63 8.59
C LEU A 116 -5.05 -10.94 7.79
N GLU A 117 -5.93 -11.90 8.00
CA GLU A 117 -5.90 -13.16 7.22
C GLU A 117 -6.11 -12.87 5.72
N GLY A 118 -7.04 -11.98 5.38
CA GLY A 118 -7.27 -11.54 4.00
C GLY A 118 -6.25 -10.54 3.45
N PHE A 119 -5.38 -9.99 4.30
CA PHE A 119 -4.35 -9.04 3.85
C PHE A 119 -3.29 -9.74 2.97
N TRP A 120 -2.88 -10.96 3.33
CA TRP A 120 -1.89 -11.70 2.56
C TRP A 120 -2.39 -12.06 1.17
N ASP A 121 -3.65 -12.46 1.06
CA ASP A 121 -4.30 -12.73 -0.22
C ASP A 121 -4.38 -11.46 -1.08
N MET A 122 -4.80 -10.33 -0.50
CA MET A 122 -4.81 -9.04 -1.19
C MET A 122 -3.41 -8.61 -1.65
N MET A 123 -2.38 -8.83 -0.83
CA MET A 123 -0.99 -8.54 -1.19
C MET A 123 -0.52 -9.41 -2.36
N ALA A 124 -0.85 -10.70 -2.33
CA ALA A 124 -0.54 -11.62 -3.42
C ALA A 124 -1.23 -11.18 -4.72
N GLU A 125 -2.52 -10.84 -4.67
CA GLU A 125 -3.26 -10.29 -5.82
C GLU A 125 -2.60 -9.02 -6.37
N CYS A 126 -2.19 -8.10 -5.49
CA CYS A 126 -1.55 -6.85 -5.89
C CYS A 126 -0.21 -7.09 -6.60
N ILE A 127 0.61 -8.04 -6.09
CA ILE A 127 1.88 -8.42 -6.70
C ILE A 127 1.65 -9.06 -8.06
N THR A 128 0.75 -10.05 -8.14
CA THR A 128 0.39 -10.70 -9.42
C THR A 128 -0.09 -9.66 -10.43
N LYS A 129 -0.93 -8.71 -9.99
CA LYS A 129 -1.45 -7.69 -10.90
C LYS A 129 -0.38 -6.71 -11.37
N PHE A 130 0.56 -6.36 -10.48
CA PHE A 130 1.72 -5.55 -10.85
C PHE A 130 2.58 -6.26 -11.91
N ASP A 131 2.85 -7.55 -11.72
CA ASP A 131 3.65 -8.34 -12.66
C ASP A 131 2.96 -8.42 -14.04
N GLU A 132 1.65 -8.66 -14.09
CA GLU A 132 0.87 -8.64 -15.34
C GLU A 132 1.02 -7.31 -16.09
N ILE A 133 0.89 -6.19 -15.37
CA ILE A 133 0.97 -4.84 -15.94
C ILE A 133 2.40 -4.56 -16.42
N LEU A 134 3.41 -4.97 -15.66
CA LEU A 134 4.83 -4.80 -16.00
C LEU A 134 5.21 -5.63 -17.23
N PHE A 135 4.83 -6.91 -17.28
CA PHE A 135 5.14 -7.76 -18.43
C PHE A 135 4.44 -7.29 -19.69
N LYS A 136 3.22 -6.76 -19.57
CA LYS A 136 2.54 -6.12 -20.69
C LYS A 136 3.31 -4.90 -21.20
N LEU A 137 3.76 -4.00 -20.32
CA LEU A 137 4.58 -2.85 -20.71
C LEU A 137 5.84 -3.29 -21.46
N ILE A 138 6.56 -4.28 -20.94
CA ILE A 138 7.79 -4.79 -21.56
C ILE A 138 7.49 -5.38 -22.95
N GLY A 139 6.39 -6.12 -23.08
CA GLY A 139 5.94 -6.68 -24.36
C GLY A 139 5.61 -5.60 -25.38
N ASP A 140 4.75 -4.64 -25.00
CA ASP A 140 4.32 -3.53 -25.85
C ASP A 140 5.49 -2.62 -26.25
N GLU A 141 6.44 -2.37 -25.32
CA GLU A 141 7.65 -1.58 -25.60
C GLU A 141 8.58 -2.30 -26.58
N LYS A 142 8.77 -3.61 -26.40
CA LYS A 142 9.57 -4.42 -27.32
C LYS A 142 8.99 -4.42 -28.73
N GLU A 143 7.68 -4.64 -28.87
CA GLU A 143 6.99 -4.61 -30.16
C GLU A 143 7.14 -3.24 -30.84
N GLU A 144 6.97 -2.15 -30.10
CA GLU A 144 7.13 -0.80 -30.65
C GLU A 144 8.57 -0.51 -31.11
N ILE A 145 9.58 -1.05 -30.42
CA ILE A 145 10.98 -0.94 -30.83
C ILE A 145 11.23 -1.76 -32.10
N GLU A 146 10.81 -3.03 -32.14
CA GLU A 146 11.01 -3.93 -33.30
C GLU A 146 10.26 -3.47 -34.55
N LEU A 147 9.13 -2.76 -34.42
CA LEU A 147 8.38 -2.21 -35.55
C LEU A 147 9.05 -0.98 -36.18
N ARG A 148 9.95 -0.29 -35.45
CA ARG A 148 10.46 1.03 -35.86
C ARG A 148 11.98 1.12 -36.03
N PHE A 149 12.74 0.17 -35.48
CA PHE A 149 14.20 0.15 -35.53
C PHE A 149 14.69 -1.22 -36.02
#